data_AF-A0A0F9MS03-F1
#
_entry.id   AF-A0A0F9MS03-F1
#
_cell.length_a   1.000
_cell.length_b   1.000
_cell.length_c   1.000
_cell.angle_alpha   90.00
_cell.angle_beta   90.00
_cell.angle_gamma   90.00
#
_symmetry.space_group_name_H-M   'P 1'
#
loop_
_entity.id
_entity.type
_entity.pdbx_description
1 polymer ?
#
loop_
_entity_poly.entity_id
_entity_poly.type
_entity_poly.pdbx_seq_one_letter_code
_entity_poly.pdbx_strand_id
1 'polypeptide(L)'
;MSVIKAIGLNQQDLYNVLQALVNRILGDSNFAVGSDTTTIQVDAFDYQIEDQVYAKAAEDNVVVSLTDTGAGQFRKIRMEINAAGTLSFKEGAVASAQVLAPAPRRTAGLTTVGWGEIPASFVYATSNFNDGGVTLFSGDPDVGDGAGVHPNDRGIERTIYTGP
;
A
#
# COMPACT_ATOMS: atom_id res chain seq x y z
N MET A 1 13.88 2.25 25.04
CA MET A 1 13.30 2.99 23.91
C MET A 1 13.06 1.95 22.83
N SER A 2 11.80 1.66 22.52
CA SER A 2 11.42 0.46 21.75
C SER A 2 11.74 0.61 20.27
N VAL A 3 12.17 -0.52 19.71
CA VAL A 3 12.78 -0.71 18.39
C VAL A 3 11.72 -0.66 17.29
N ILE A 4 11.93 0.20 16.30
CA ILE A 4 11.13 0.26 15.09
C ILE A 4 11.49 -0.95 14.22
N LYS A 5 10.47 -1.68 13.77
CA LYS A 5 10.62 -3.00 13.13
C LYS A 5 10.90 -2.89 11.63
N ALA A 6 11.04 -4.04 10.96
CA ALA A 6 11.55 -4.25 9.60
C ALA A 6 10.94 -3.38 8.47
N ILE A 7 9.82 -2.69 8.70
CA ILE A 7 9.12 -1.87 7.71
C ILE A 7 8.92 -0.43 8.21
N GLY A 8 9.73 0.03 9.16
CA GLY A 8 9.65 1.39 9.69
C GLY A 8 8.42 1.67 10.57
N LEU A 9 7.53 0.71 10.81
CA LEU A 9 6.39 0.83 11.73
C LEU A 9 6.34 -0.37 12.67
N ASN A 10 5.70 -0.20 13.83
CA ASN A 10 5.34 -1.36 14.64
C ASN A 10 4.18 -2.13 13.98
N GLN A 11 4.01 -3.40 14.36
CA GLN A 11 3.08 -4.29 13.66
C GLN A 11 1.60 -4.03 13.95
N GLN A 12 1.28 -3.47 15.12
CA GLN A 12 -0.10 -3.12 15.47
C GLN A 12 -0.56 -1.88 14.69
N ASP A 13 0.31 -0.87 14.58
CA ASP A 13 0.01 0.35 13.83
C ASP A 13 -0.10 0.05 12.34
N LEU A 14 0.79 -0.81 11.82
CA LEU A 14 0.69 -1.33 10.46
C LEU A 14 -0.68 -1.96 10.19
N TYR A 15 -1.14 -2.83 11.09
CA TYR A 15 -2.46 -3.45 10.98
C TYR A 15 -3.58 -2.40 10.99
N ASN A 16 -3.53 -1.44 11.90
CA ASN A 16 -4.52 -0.37 12.01
C ASN A 16 -4.58 0.50 10.75
N VAL A 17 -3.43 0.86 10.17
CA VAL A 17 -3.37 1.63 8.92
C VAL A 17 -3.96 0.86 7.74
N LEU A 18 -3.57 -0.41 7.57
CA LEU A 18 -4.08 -1.23 6.46
C LEU A 18 -5.60 -1.45 6.58
N GLN A 19 -6.11 -1.68 7.80
CA GLN A 19 -7.55 -1.80 8.04
C GLN A 19 -8.30 -0.49 7.74
N ALA A 20 -7.74 0.66 8.13
CA ALA A 20 -8.34 1.96 7.84
C ALA A 20 -8.36 2.27 6.34
N LEU A 21 -7.28 1.92 5.61
CA LEU A 21 -7.23 2.03 4.16
C LEU A 21 -8.31 1.17 3.50
N VAL A 22 -8.45 -0.08 3.91
CA VAL A 22 -9.51 -0.98 3.45
C VAL A 22 -10.89 -0.37 3.69
N ASN A 23 -11.18 0.07 4.92
CA ASN A 23 -12.50 0.57 5.28
C ASN A 23 -12.85 1.91 4.61
N ARG A 24 -11.87 2.79 4.38
CA ARG A 24 -12.12 4.16 3.92
C ARG A 24 -11.94 4.37 2.43
N ILE A 25 -10.96 3.70 1.82
CA ILE A 25 -10.58 3.89 0.42
C ILE A 25 -11.09 2.70 -0.41
N LEU A 26 -10.91 1.48 0.09
CA LEU A 26 -11.19 0.31 -0.73
C LEU A 26 -12.66 -0.10 -0.70
N GLY A 27 -13.29 -0.05 0.48
CA GLY A 27 -14.69 -0.41 0.67
C GLY A 27 -15.71 0.68 0.31
N ASP A 28 -15.25 1.89 -0.05
CA ASP A 28 -16.14 2.99 -0.45
C ASP A 28 -16.36 2.96 -1.96
N SER A 29 -17.58 2.58 -2.37
CA SER A 29 -17.93 2.45 -3.78
C SER A 29 -17.97 3.76 -4.56
N ASN A 30 -17.98 4.90 -3.85
CA ASN A 30 -17.96 6.23 -4.45
C ASN A 30 -16.57 6.86 -4.41
N PHE A 31 -15.56 6.13 -3.95
CA PHE A 31 -14.20 6.65 -3.91
C PHE A 31 -13.63 6.76 -5.33
N ALA A 32 -13.47 8.00 -5.79
CA ALA A 32 -12.85 8.27 -7.07
C ALA A 32 -11.34 7.94 -7.03
N VAL A 33 -10.87 7.21 -8.04
CA VAL A 33 -9.44 6.91 -8.23
C VAL A 33 -8.87 7.93 -9.20
N GLY A 34 -7.81 8.67 -8.79
CA GLY A 34 -7.26 9.80 -9.52
C GLY A 34 -6.50 10.74 -8.58
N SER A 35 -6.14 11.97 -9.00
CA SER A 35 -5.30 12.89 -8.21
C SER A 35 -6.02 13.52 -6.98
N ASP A 36 -6.72 12.71 -6.18
CA ASP A 36 -7.53 13.12 -5.06
C ASP A 36 -6.81 12.91 -3.72
N THR A 37 -7.20 13.71 -2.74
CA THR A 37 -6.74 13.60 -1.35
C THR A 37 -7.94 13.23 -0.48
N THR A 38 -7.80 12.19 0.34
CA THR A 38 -8.81 11.73 1.29
C THR A 38 -8.21 11.58 2.68
N THR A 39 -9.00 11.75 3.72
CA THR A 39 -8.54 11.54 5.09
C THR A 39 -8.89 10.13 5.55
N ILE A 40 -7.91 9.41 6.09
CA ILE A 40 -8.16 8.16 6.84
C ILE A 40 -8.01 8.43 8.34
N GLN A 41 -8.85 7.76 9.12
CA GLN A 41 -8.88 7.84 10.56
C GLN A 41 -8.06 6.69 11.14
N VAL A 42 -6.94 7.03 11.77
CA VAL A 42 -6.04 6.12 12.49
C VAL A 42 -5.53 6.83 13.73
N ASP A 43 -5.28 6.07 14.80
CA ASP A 43 -4.64 6.61 16.00
C ASP A 43 -3.25 7.16 15.67
N ALA A 44 -2.75 8.08 16.51
CA ALA A 44 -1.38 8.59 16.38
C ALA A 44 -0.37 7.45 16.56
N PHE A 45 0.65 7.42 15.71
CA PHE A 45 1.70 6.40 15.76
C PHE A 45 3.07 6.94 15.34
N ASP A 46 4.12 6.26 15.78
CA ASP A 46 5.50 6.55 15.39
C ASP A 46 5.93 5.67 14.21
N TYR A 47 6.76 6.23 13.34
CA TYR A 47 7.32 5.52 12.19
C TYR A 47 8.74 6.00 11.89
N GLN A 48 9.52 5.19 11.20
CA GLN A 48 10.90 5.47 10.83
C GLN A 48 11.02 5.58 9.32
N ILE A 49 11.73 6.60 8.87
CA ILE A 49 12.26 6.69 7.52
C ILE A 49 13.77 6.75 7.67
N GLU A 50 14.46 5.81 7.02
CA GLU A 50 15.92 5.66 7.15
C GLU A 50 16.33 5.52 8.61
N ASP A 51 17.05 6.48 9.21
CA ASP A 51 17.48 6.46 10.61
C ASP A 51 16.72 7.46 11.51
N GLN A 52 15.67 8.11 10.98
CA GLN A 52 14.91 9.13 11.69
C GLN A 52 13.51 8.65 12.06
N VAL A 53 13.12 8.94 13.31
CA VAL A 53 11.79 8.65 13.84
C VAL A 53 10.91 9.88 13.68
N TYR A 54 9.72 9.67 13.14
CA TYR A 54 8.66 10.65 12.91
C TYR A 54 7.41 10.20 13.67
N ALA A 55 6.55 11.17 14.00
CA ALA A 55 5.27 10.93 14.61
C ALA A 55 4.16 11.37 13.65
N LYS A 56 3.18 10.51 13.45
CA LYS A 56 1.95 10.82 12.72
C LYS A 56 0.89 11.27 13.71
N ALA A 57 0.17 12.35 13.40
CA ALA A 57 -1.00 12.75 14.15
C ALA A 57 -2.16 11.75 13.96
N ALA A 58 -3.11 11.78 14.88
CA ALA A 58 -4.40 11.15 14.62
C ALA A 58 -5.07 11.89 13.46
N GLU A 59 -5.67 11.13 12.55
CA GLU A 59 -6.23 11.59 11.27
C GLU A 59 -5.18 12.18 10.32
N ASP A 60 -5.11 11.66 9.09
CA ASP A 60 -4.18 12.23 8.12
C ASP A 60 -4.59 11.95 6.69
N ASN A 61 -3.99 12.73 5.79
CA ASN A 61 -4.24 12.68 4.37
C ASN A 61 -3.59 11.47 3.72
N VAL A 62 -4.35 10.87 2.83
CA VAL A 62 -3.93 9.88 1.86
C VAL A 62 -4.15 10.46 0.47
N VAL A 63 -3.10 10.44 -0.34
CA VAL A 63 -3.14 10.86 -1.73
C VAL A 63 -3.24 9.62 -2.61
N VAL A 64 -4.33 9.49 -3.38
CA VAL A 64 -4.63 8.28 -4.17
C VAL A 64 -4.44 8.52 -5.67
N SER A 65 -3.30 9.10 -6.06
CA SER A 65 -3.02 9.39 -7.47
C SER A 65 -2.56 8.14 -8.22
N LEU A 66 -3.51 7.43 -8.84
CA LEU A 66 -3.24 6.31 -9.72
C LEU A 66 -3.62 6.62 -11.18
N THR A 67 -2.84 6.09 -12.13
CA THR A 67 -2.99 6.31 -13.56
C THR A 67 -3.53 5.07 -14.25
N ASP A 68 -4.57 5.25 -15.06
CA ASP A 68 -5.17 4.17 -15.85
C ASP A 68 -4.17 3.53 -16.83
N THR A 69 -4.11 2.20 -16.80
CA THR A 69 -3.25 1.37 -17.64
C THR A 69 -3.91 0.82 -18.89
N GLY A 70 -5.22 1.01 -19.03
CA GLY A 70 -6.01 0.33 -20.05
C GLY A 70 -6.30 -1.12 -19.68
N ALA A 71 -7.28 -1.70 -20.38
CA ALA A 71 -7.87 -3.00 -20.06
C ALA A 71 -6.88 -4.17 -20.21
N GLY A 72 -7.03 -5.21 -19.38
CA GLY A 72 -6.32 -6.47 -19.52
C GLY A 72 -4.90 -6.49 -18.90
N GLN A 73 -4.55 -5.48 -18.12
CA GLN A 73 -3.22 -5.32 -17.56
C GLN A 73 -3.24 -5.49 -16.04
N PHE A 74 -2.41 -6.40 -15.53
CA PHE A 74 -2.18 -6.57 -14.10
C PHE A 74 -1.10 -5.59 -13.64
N ARG A 75 -1.26 -5.09 -12.42
CA ARG A 75 -0.31 -4.13 -11.80
C ARG A 75 -0.16 -4.42 -10.32
N LYS A 76 0.95 -3.98 -9.76
CA LYS A 76 1.16 -3.90 -8.31
C LYS A 76 1.27 -2.46 -7.88
N ILE A 77 0.81 -2.18 -6.68
CA ILE A 77 0.92 -0.86 -6.03
C ILE A 77 1.67 -0.99 -4.73
N ARG A 78 2.33 0.09 -4.31
CA ARG A 78 2.94 0.23 -3.00
C ARG A 78 2.29 1.40 -2.28
N MET A 79 2.07 1.23 -0.99
CA MET A 79 1.64 2.28 -0.08
C MET A 79 2.85 2.78 0.69
N GLU A 80 3.10 4.08 0.66
CA GLU A 80 4.28 4.70 1.26
C GLU A 80 3.86 5.86 2.18
N ILE A 81 4.65 6.13 3.20
CA ILE A 81 4.48 7.28 4.11
C ILE A 81 5.70 8.19 4.04
N ASN A 82 5.46 9.50 4.00
CA ASN A 82 6.51 10.52 4.01
C ASN A 82 6.74 11.11 5.42
N ALA A 83 7.74 11.99 5.55
CA ALA A 83 8.08 12.64 6.82
C ALA A 83 6.98 13.53 7.42
N ALA A 84 5.97 13.92 6.63
CA ALA A 84 4.82 14.70 7.08
C ALA A 84 3.62 13.84 7.50
N GLY A 85 3.74 12.51 7.43
CA GLY A 85 2.68 11.57 7.76
C GLY A 85 1.78 11.22 6.57
N THR A 86 1.88 11.95 5.46
CA THR A 86 1.03 11.73 4.28
C THR A 86 1.28 10.35 3.68
N LEU A 87 0.21 9.58 3.54
CA LEU A 87 0.24 8.30 2.84
C LEU A 87 0.01 8.52 1.34
N SER A 88 0.71 7.79 0.51
CA SER A 88 0.53 7.83 -0.94
C SER A 88 0.64 6.45 -1.56
N PHE A 89 0.07 6.32 -2.75
CA PHE A 89 0.21 5.13 -3.57
C PHE A 89 1.22 5.37 -4.69
N LYS A 90 1.96 4.30 -5.03
CA LYS A 90 2.88 4.26 -6.16
C LYS A 90 2.58 3.06 -7.02
N GLU A 91 2.66 3.23 -8.33
CA GLU A 91 2.32 2.20 -9.31
C GLU A 91 3.56 1.53 -9.91
N GLY A 92 3.50 0.20 -10.01
CA GLY A 92 4.47 -0.61 -10.74
C GLY A 92 4.19 -0.63 -12.24
N ALA A 93 5.10 -1.22 -13.00
CA ALA A 93 4.83 -1.49 -14.41
C ALA A 93 3.74 -2.57 -14.57
N VAL A 94 3.16 -2.60 -15.76
CA VAL A 94 2.05 -3.49 -16.12
C VAL A 94 2.55 -4.83 -16.66
N ALA A 95 1.76 -5.88 -16.53
CA ALA A 95 2.04 -7.18 -17.13
C ALA A 95 0.76 -7.90 -17.57
N SER A 96 0.92 -8.92 -18.42
CA SER A 96 -0.16 -9.78 -18.90
C SER A 96 -0.60 -10.85 -17.89
N ALA A 97 0.14 -11.03 -16.79
CA ALA A 97 -0.20 -11.92 -15.68
C ALA A 97 0.21 -11.29 -14.34
N GLN A 98 -0.58 -11.49 -13.29
CA GLN A 98 -0.35 -10.89 -11.96
C GLN A 98 1.04 -11.21 -11.37
N VAL A 99 1.49 -12.46 -11.54
CA VAL A 99 2.82 -12.90 -11.05
C VAL A 99 3.98 -12.15 -11.72
N LEU A 100 3.79 -11.74 -12.98
CA LEU A 100 4.79 -11.04 -13.78
C LEU A 100 4.78 -9.52 -13.58
N ALA A 101 3.73 -8.97 -12.98
CA ALA A 101 3.66 -7.54 -12.70
C ALA A 101 4.73 -7.17 -11.64
N PRO A 102 5.69 -6.29 -11.96
CA PRO A 102 6.72 -5.89 -11.01
C PRO A 102 6.13 -4.96 -9.95
N ALA A 103 6.50 -5.19 -8.69
CA ALA A 103 6.20 -4.24 -7.63
C ALA A 103 6.97 -2.93 -7.87
N PRO A 104 6.37 -1.75 -7.64
CA PRO A 104 7.10 -0.50 -7.71
C PRO A 104 8.16 -0.47 -6.62
N ARG A 105 9.35 0.02 -6.94
CA ARG A 105 10.44 0.21 -5.97
C ARG A 105 10.11 1.29 -4.95
N ARG A 106 10.68 1.20 -3.74
CA ARG A 106 10.52 2.25 -2.72
C ARG A 106 10.97 3.61 -3.23
N THR A 107 10.22 4.66 -2.91
CA THR A 107 10.63 6.04 -3.13
C THR A 107 11.66 6.46 -2.08
N ALA A 108 12.72 7.17 -2.50
CA ALA A 108 13.72 7.69 -1.58
C ALA A 108 13.09 8.66 -0.57
N GLY A 109 13.49 8.58 0.71
CA GLY A 109 12.92 9.39 1.78
C GLY A 109 11.49 9.02 2.20
N LEU A 110 11.00 7.84 1.82
CA LEU A 110 9.72 7.29 2.27
C LEU A 110 9.89 5.88 2.84
N THR A 111 8.93 5.47 3.67
CA THR A 111 8.83 4.12 4.21
C THR A 111 7.62 3.40 3.63
N THR A 112 7.77 2.12 3.33
CA THR A 112 6.66 1.27 2.86
C THR A 112 5.73 0.95 4.03
N VAL A 113 4.42 1.09 3.83
CA VAL A 113 3.40 0.68 4.81
C VAL A 113 2.64 -0.56 4.32
N GLY A 114 2.81 -0.93 3.05
CA GLY A 114 2.30 -2.18 2.49
C GLY A 114 2.31 -2.13 0.98
N TRP A 115 1.73 -3.14 0.36
CA TRP A 115 1.59 -3.20 -1.10
C TRP A 115 0.31 -3.94 -1.48
N GLY A 116 -0.06 -3.86 -2.76
CA GLY A 116 -1.27 -4.48 -3.27
C GLY A 116 -1.19 -4.93 -4.71
N GLU A 117 -2.13 -5.77 -5.10
CA GLU A 117 -2.28 -6.33 -6.44
C GLU A 117 -3.56 -5.82 -7.09
N ILE A 118 -3.42 -5.13 -8.23
CA ILE A 118 -4.53 -4.64 -9.04
C ILE A 118 -4.80 -5.66 -10.16
N PRO A 119 -5.99 -6.28 -10.20
CA PRO A 119 -6.32 -7.25 -11.23
C PRO A 119 -6.64 -6.57 -12.56
N ALA A 120 -6.53 -7.34 -13.65
CA ALA A 120 -6.79 -6.86 -15.01
C ALA A 120 -8.24 -6.39 -15.28
N SER A 121 -9.18 -6.70 -14.39
CA SER A 121 -10.57 -6.25 -14.42
C SER A 121 -10.80 -4.89 -13.78
N PHE A 122 -9.79 -4.32 -13.10
CA PHE A 122 -9.92 -3.04 -12.43
C PHE A 122 -10.11 -1.91 -13.46
N VAL A 123 -11.20 -1.16 -13.35
CA VAL A 123 -11.46 0.00 -14.20
C VAL A 123 -11.25 1.26 -13.38
N TYR A 124 -10.24 2.05 -13.75
CA TYR A 124 -9.90 3.29 -13.05
C TYR A 124 -11.06 4.30 -13.10
N ALA A 125 -11.11 5.19 -12.09
CA ALA A 125 -12.17 6.20 -11.86
C ALA A 125 -13.61 5.68 -11.70
N THR A 126 -13.86 4.38 -11.87
CA THR A 126 -15.21 3.79 -11.82
C THR A 126 -15.29 2.58 -10.89
N SER A 127 -14.21 1.81 -10.77
CA SER A 127 -14.07 0.74 -9.79
C SER A 127 -13.49 1.31 -8.50
N ASN A 128 -14.16 1.05 -7.39
CA ASN A 128 -13.50 1.07 -6.10
C ASN A 128 -12.62 -0.18 -5.96
N PHE A 129 -11.66 -0.15 -5.04
CA PHE A 129 -10.67 -1.23 -4.93
C PHE A 129 -11.27 -2.56 -4.45
N ASN A 130 -12.34 -2.55 -3.64
CA ASN A 130 -12.96 -3.77 -3.15
C ASN A 130 -13.72 -4.51 -4.26
N ASP A 131 -14.64 -3.84 -4.96
CA ASP A 131 -15.38 -4.41 -6.10
C ASP A 131 -14.45 -4.71 -7.29
N GLY A 132 -13.38 -3.91 -7.40
CA GLY A 132 -12.34 -4.10 -8.38
C GLY A 132 -11.41 -5.28 -8.10
N GLY A 133 -11.53 -5.97 -6.96
CA GLY A 133 -10.76 -7.18 -6.64
C GLY A 133 -9.31 -6.92 -6.22
N VAL A 134 -8.98 -5.71 -5.76
CA VAL A 134 -7.63 -5.36 -5.30
C VAL A 134 -7.34 -6.05 -3.98
N THR A 135 -6.20 -6.74 -3.91
CA THR A 135 -5.76 -7.42 -2.67
C THR A 135 -4.58 -6.70 -2.05
N LEU A 136 -4.62 -6.45 -0.73
CA LEU A 136 -3.53 -5.81 0.01
C LEU A 136 -2.74 -6.80 0.87
N PHE A 137 -1.46 -6.49 1.01
CA PHE A 137 -0.47 -7.27 1.73
C PHE A 137 0.35 -6.34 2.65
N SER A 138 0.59 -6.80 3.88
CA SER A 138 1.62 -6.22 4.73
C SER A 138 3.02 -6.60 4.24
N GLY A 139 3.98 -5.68 4.28
CA GLY A 139 5.37 -5.96 3.87
C GLY A 139 5.98 -4.88 2.99
N ASP A 140 7.30 -4.94 2.82
CA ASP A 140 8.01 -4.24 1.76
C ASP A 140 8.30 -5.22 0.61
N PRO A 141 7.78 -5.00 -0.61
CA PRO A 141 8.00 -5.93 -1.71
C PRO A 141 9.45 -5.90 -2.26
N ASP A 142 10.30 -4.96 -1.80
CA ASP A 142 11.74 -4.94 -2.08
C ASP A 142 12.56 -5.84 -1.13
N VAL A 143 12.02 -6.18 0.05
CA VAL A 143 12.74 -7.00 1.04
C VAL A 143 12.50 -8.48 0.71
N GLY A 144 13.34 -9.01 -0.18
CA GLY A 144 13.56 -10.44 -0.33
C GLY A 144 14.45 -10.99 0.79
N ASP A 145 14.33 -12.27 1.09
CA ASP A 145 15.06 -13.05 2.10
C ASP A 145 16.59 -13.19 1.87
N GLY A 146 17.21 -12.25 1.15
CA GLY A 146 18.62 -12.30 0.79
C GLY A 146 18.95 -13.15 -0.44
N ALA A 147 17.95 -13.78 -1.10
CA ALA A 147 18.17 -14.60 -2.30
C ALA A 147 17.86 -13.92 -3.64
N GLY A 148 17.46 -12.63 -3.64
CA GLY A 148 17.06 -11.92 -4.87
C GLY A 148 15.75 -12.43 -5.48
N VAL A 149 14.98 -13.21 -4.71
CA VAL A 149 13.65 -13.71 -5.04
C VAL A 149 12.64 -12.84 -4.32
N HIS A 150 11.64 -12.33 -5.04
CA HIS A 150 10.59 -11.52 -4.42
C HIS A 150 9.70 -12.41 -3.51
N PRO A 151 9.23 -11.93 -2.34
CA PRO A 151 8.42 -12.71 -1.38
C PRO A 151 7.09 -13.29 -1.93
N ASN A 152 6.65 -12.83 -3.11
CA ASN A 152 5.53 -13.41 -3.84
C ASN A 152 5.76 -14.89 -4.23
N ASP A 153 7.00 -15.40 -4.23
CA ASP A 153 7.32 -16.76 -4.66
C ASP A 153 7.28 -17.84 -3.55
N ARG A 154 7.15 -17.47 -2.25
CA ARG A 154 7.36 -18.43 -1.15
C ARG A 154 6.38 -18.45 0.03
N GLY A 155 5.31 -17.66 0.01
CA GLY A 155 4.27 -17.77 1.05
C GLY A 155 4.70 -17.40 2.47
N ILE A 156 5.58 -16.41 2.64
CA ILE A 156 5.87 -15.80 3.96
C ILE A 156 4.56 -15.21 4.51
N GLU A 157 4.24 -15.44 5.79
CA GLU A 157 3.00 -15.06 6.49
C GLU A 157 2.33 -13.81 5.89
N ARG A 158 1.32 -14.05 5.04
CA ARG A 158 0.54 -13.01 4.38
C ARG A 158 -0.70 -12.78 5.21
N THR A 159 -0.74 -11.69 5.97
CA THR A 159 -2.03 -11.19 6.45
C THR A 159 -2.70 -10.54 5.25
N ILE A 160 -3.70 -11.24 4.70
CA ILE A 160 -4.56 -10.70 3.66
C ILE A 160 -5.57 -9.80 4.37
N TYR A 161 -5.59 -8.53 3.99
CA TYR A 161 -6.60 -7.60 4.46
C TYR A 161 -7.70 -7.56 3.40
N THR A 162 -8.74 -8.37 3.61
CA THR A 162 -9.98 -8.28 2.85
C THR A 162 -10.92 -7.30 3.57
N GLY A 163 -11.68 -6.51 2.82
CA GLY A 163 -12.81 -5.78 3.39
C GLY A 163 -13.79 -6.72 4.10
N PRO A 164 -14.65 -6.19 4.99
CA PRO A 164 -15.79 -6.95 5.51
C PRO A 164 -16.69 -7.46 4.38
#